data_AF-A0A3B8ZB44-F1
#
_entry.id   AF-A0A3B8ZB44-F1
#
_cell.length_a   1.000
_cell.length_b   1.000
_cell.length_c   1.000
_cell.angle_alpha   90.00
_cell.angle_beta   90.00
_cell.angle_gamma   90.00
#
_symmetry.space_group_name_H-M   'P 1'
#
loop_
_entity.id
_entity.type
_entity.pdbx_description
1 polymer ?
#
loop_
_entity_poly.entity_id
_entity_poly.type
_entity_poly.pdbx_seq_one_letter_code
_entity_poly.pdbx_strand_id
1 'polypeptide(L)'
;MISQQTQGNYPAPMVALETMLKTASMGPEAACEVEAKGLAKLFGGEVNRALINVFFVTDRNKKDQGSATGQAPAKIQTVGVIGAGIMGSGIAGAHLKRKLNVFLSDASAEALGRGVRGTLEEVAFDRVSKSADSKKLLEFAPHLKSTSDLAELADCDLVIEAVIEKKDVKTQLFAQLESILRPDAILATNTSTIPITELAKGLKHPGRFCGIHYFNPVRRMMLVEVIRGPQTSESTIAAAVSHVKKLGMFPVVGEDGPGF
;
A
#
# COMPACT_ATOMS: atom_id res chain seq x y z
N MET A 1 -29.42 -13.44 -1.99
CA MET A 1 -28.20 -12.71 -2.39
C MET A 1 -27.59 -11.91 -1.23
N ILE A 2 -28.32 -10.97 -0.60
CA ILE A 2 -27.80 -10.16 0.52
C ILE A 2 -27.38 -11.03 1.72
N SER A 3 -28.24 -11.92 2.20
CA SER A 3 -27.90 -12.81 3.34
C SER A 3 -26.67 -13.69 3.06
N GLN A 4 -26.51 -14.19 1.83
CA GLN A 4 -25.35 -14.97 1.42
C GLN A 4 -24.04 -14.15 1.42
N GLN A 5 -24.09 -12.89 0.97
CA GLN A 5 -22.92 -12.01 0.96
C GLN A 5 -22.54 -11.48 2.35
N THR A 6 -23.54 -11.20 3.18
CA THR A 6 -23.34 -10.67 4.55
C THR A 6 -23.09 -11.77 5.58
N GLN A 7 -23.37 -13.02 5.24
CA GLN A 7 -23.35 -14.19 6.14
C GLN A 7 -24.17 -13.97 7.42
N GLY A 8 -25.18 -13.11 7.38
CA GLY A 8 -26.02 -12.75 8.53
C GLY A 8 -25.38 -11.80 9.54
N ASN A 9 -24.12 -11.40 9.38
CA ASN A 9 -23.38 -10.59 10.35
C ASN A 9 -23.64 -9.08 10.23
N TYR A 10 -24.27 -8.64 9.14
CA TYR A 10 -24.54 -7.23 8.87
C TYR A 10 -26.06 -7.02 8.74
N PRO A 11 -26.73 -6.50 9.77
CA PRO A 11 -28.19 -6.34 9.75
C PRO A 11 -28.65 -5.18 8.86
N ALA A 12 -27.80 -4.15 8.67
CA ALA A 12 -28.18 -2.92 7.97
C ALA A 12 -28.63 -3.14 6.50
N PRO A 13 -27.95 -3.93 5.66
CA PRO A 13 -28.41 -4.23 4.30
C PRO A 13 -29.82 -4.84 4.22
N MET A 14 -30.19 -5.70 5.16
CA MET A 14 -31.53 -6.31 5.19
C MET A 14 -32.59 -5.29 5.63
N VAL A 15 -32.31 -4.50 6.68
CA VAL A 15 -33.22 -3.43 7.13
C VAL A 15 -33.43 -2.38 6.05
N ALA A 16 -32.38 -2.02 5.30
CA ALA A 16 -32.48 -1.10 4.17
C ALA A 16 -33.40 -1.65 3.07
N LEU A 17 -33.20 -2.92 2.66
CA LEU A 17 -34.07 -3.55 1.66
C LEU A 17 -35.54 -3.61 2.12
N GLU A 18 -35.79 -4.04 3.35
CA GLU A 18 -37.15 -4.09 3.89
C GLU A 18 -37.81 -2.71 3.95
N THR A 19 -37.03 -1.68 4.30
CA THR A 19 -37.52 -0.29 4.31
C THR A 19 -37.91 0.13 2.90
N MET A 20 -37.03 -0.07 1.91
CA MET A 20 -37.31 0.26 0.51
C MET A 20 -38.55 -0.44 -0.03
N LEU A 21 -38.75 -1.73 0.30
CA LEU A 21 -39.92 -2.49 -0.13
C LEU A 21 -41.22 -1.97 0.51
N LYS A 22 -41.18 -1.63 1.80
CA LYS A 22 -42.35 -1.10 2.53
C LYS A 22 -42.74 0.30 2.06
N THR A 23 -41.76 1.13 1.72
CA THR A 23 -41.99 2.53 1.35
C THR A 23 -42.21 2.76 -0.13
N ALA A 24 -42.12 1.72 -0.98
CA ALA A 24 -42.15 1.84 -2.45
C ALA A 24 -43.40 2.54 -3.01
N SER A 25 -44.55 2.41 -2.32
CA SER A 25 -45.83 3.03 -2.71
C SER A 25 -46.29 4.13 -1.76
N MET A 26 -45.44 4.54 -0.81
CA MET A 26 -45.78 5.54 0.20
C MET A 26 -45.40 6.96 -0.27
N GLY A 27 -46.08 7.97 0.29
CA GLY A 27 -45.63 9.36 0.19
C GLY A 27 -44.33 9.61 0.98
N PRO A 28 -43.52 10.62 0.61
CA PRO A 28 -42.20 10.86 1.21
C PRO A 28 -42.20 10.99 2.73
N GLU A 29 -43.15 11.71 3.32
CA GLU A 29 -43.23 11.91 4.77
C GLU A 29 -43.42 10.60 5.52
N ALA A 30 -44.39 9.79 5.09
CA ALA A 30 -44.66 8.48 5.68
C ALA A 30 -43.51 7.48 5.43
N ALA A 31 -42.81 7.60 4.29
CA ALA A 31 -41.61 6.81 4.02
C ALA A 31 -40.45 7.15 4.97
N CYS A 32 -40.21 8.44 5.24
CA CYS A 32 -39.19 8.89 6.19
C CYS A 32 -39.46 8.37 7.62
N GLU A 33 -40.72 8.28 8.05
CA GLU A 33 -41.04 7.69 9.35
C GLU A 33 -40.65 6.20 9.45
N VAL A 34 -40.88 5.43 8.38
CA VAL A 34 -40.50 4.02 8.32
C VAL A 34 -38.98 3.87 8.30
N GLU A 35 -38.29 4.72 7.53
CA GLU A 35 -36.83 4.76 7.50
C GLU A 35 -36.23 5.09 8.88
N ALA A 36 -36.75 6.11 9.56
CA ALA A 36 -36.31 6.50 10.89
C ALA A 36 -36.44 5.35 11.91
N LYS A 37 -37.56 4.62 11.87
CA LYS A 37 -37.77 3.41 12.69
C LYS A 37 -36.79 2.29 12.33
N GLY A 38 -36.48 2.12 11.04
CA GLY A 38 -35.47 1.17 10.56
C GLY A 38 -34.08 1.51 11.09
N LEU A 39 -33.67 2.76 10.97
CA LEU A 39 -32.38 3.26 11.48
C LEU A 39 -32.28 3.11 13.00
N ALA A 40 -33.33 3.44 13.74
CA ALA A 40 -33.35 3.34 15.20
C ALA A 40 -33.09 1.90 15.70
N LYS A 41 -33.48 0.87 14.93
CA LYS A 41 -33.17 -0.54 15.26
C LYS A 41 -31.69 -0.89 15.09
N LEU A 42 -30.99 -0.19 14.20
CA LEU A 42 -29.58 -0.44 13.89
C LEU A 42 -28.64 0.40 14.75
N PHE A 43 -29.05 1.64 15.03
CA PHE A 43 -28.23 2.62 15.73
C PHE A 43 -27.94 2.18 17.17
N GLY A 44 -26.67 2.25 17.57
CA GLY A 44 -26.21 1.81 18.90
C GLY A 44 -26.01 0.31 19.07
N GLY A 45 -26.40 -0.51 18.08
CA GLY A 45 -26.12 -1.94 18.07
C GLY A 45 -24.62 -2.26 17.94
N GLU A 46 -24.23 -3.50 18.26
CA GLU A 46 -22.82 -3.93 18.26
C GLU A 46 -22.12 -3.69 16.92
N VAL A 47 -22.74 -4.13 15.82
CA VAL A 47 -22.21 -3.95 14.45
C VAL A 47 -22.10 -2.47 14.09
N ASN A 48 -23.09 -1.66 14.47
CA ASN A 48 -23.05 -0.22 14.23
C ASN A 48 -21.89 0.44 14.97
N ARG A 49 -21.71 0.13 16.26
CA ARG A 49 -20.59 0.65 17.06
C ARG A 49 -19.24 0.23 16.51
N ALA A 50 -19.10 -1.03 16.09
CA ALA A 50 -17.86 -1.54 15.51
C ALA A 50 -17.51 -0.82 14.19
N LEU A 51 -18.49 -0.63 13.29
CA LEU A 51 -18.28 0.07 12.02
C LEU A 51 -18.00 1.57 12.21
N ILE A 52 -18.66 2.21 13.19
CA ILE A 52 -18.34 3.59 13.57
C ILE A 52 -16.90 3.69 14.10
N ASN A 53 -16.45 2.72 14.90
CA ASN A 53 -15.06 2.67 15.35
C ASN A 53 -14.09 2.53 14.17
N VAL A 54 -14.35 1.61 13.22
CA VAL A 54 -13.54 1.46 11.99
C VAL A 54 -13.50 2.77 11.19
N PHE A 55 -14.63 3.48 11.08
CA PHE A 55 -14.69 4.79 10.43
C PHE A 55 -13.76 5.80 11.11
N PHE A 56 -13.82 5.94 12.43
CA PHE A 56 -12.97 6.89 13.17
C PHE A 56 -11.50 6.50 13.19
N VAL A 57 -11.17 5.20 13.25
CA VAL A 57 -9.79 4.70 13.09
C VAL A 57 -9.26 5.07 11.71
N THR A 58 -10.07 4.89 10.67
CA THR A 58 -9.73 5.26 9.29
C THR A 58 -9.56 6.76 9.11
N ASP A 59 -10.45 7.58 9.69
CA ASP A 59 -10.34 9.05 9.64
C ASP A 59 -9.10 9.56 10.37
N ARG A 60 -8.80 8.99 11.55
CA ARG A 60 -7.57 9.28 12.28
C ARG A 60 -6.34 8.91 11.46
N ASN A 61 -6.33 7.73 10.84
CA ASN A 61 -5.23 7.28 10.02
C ASN A 61 -4.92 8.25 8.88
N LYS A 62 -5.92 8.84 8.22
CA LYS A 62 -5.70 9.87 7.18
C LYS A 62 -4.88 11.06 7.67
N LYS A 63 -5.05 11.45 8.94
CA LYS A 63 -4.38 12.60 9.57
C LYS A 63 -3.04 12.23 10.24
N ASP A 64 -2.83 10.96 10.57
CA ASP A 64 -1.65 10.47 11.28
C ASP A 64 -0.36 10.58 10.45
N GLN A 65 0.61 11.35 10.90
CA GLN A 65 1.88 11.51 10.15
C GLN A 65 2.89 10.40 10.45
N GLY A 66 2.61 9.49 11.38
CA GLY A 66 3.51 8.40 11.79
C GLY A 66 4.77 8.86 12.53
N SER A 67 4.94 10.17 12.73
CA SER A 67 6.05 10.79 13.43
C SER A 67 5.57 11.93 14.32
N ALA A 68 6.22 12.08 15.47
CA ALA A 68 5.96 13.15 16.43
C ALA A 68 6.67 14.48 16.10
N THR A 69 7.54 14.50 15.09
CA THR A 69 8.47 15.64 14.87
C THR A 69 7.84 16.87 14.20
N GLY A 70 6.64 16.74 13.62
CA GLY A 70 5.95 17.83 12.92
C GLY A 70 6.67 18.37 11.69
N GLN A 71 7.79 17.76 11.28
CA GLN A 71 8.50 18.12 10.06
C GLN A 71 7.74 17.64 8.82
N ALA A 72 7.76 18.46 7.76
CA ALA A 72 7.18 18.06 6.49
C ALA A 72 7.94 16.84 5.94
N PRO A 73 7.23 15.76 5.55
CA PRO A 73 7.86 14.55 5.05
C PRO A 73 8.55 14.81 3.70
N ALA A 74 9.70 14.15 3.49
CA ALA A 74 10.39 14.18 2.21
C ALA A 74 9.47 13.70 1.08
N LYS A 75 9.53 14.39 -0.07
CA LYS A 75 8.66 14.12 -1.21
C LYS A 75 9.28 13.06 -2.11
N ILE A 76 8.67 11.88 -2.16
CA ILE A 76 9.06 10.79 -3.06
C ILE A 76 8.37 10.94 -4.43
N GLN A 77 9.17 10.98 -5.50
CA GLN A 77 8.73 11.04 -6.90
C GLN A 77 9.28 9.88 -7.74
N THR A 78 10.50 9.43 -7.43
CA THR A 78 11.18 8.34 -8.14
C THR A 78 11.40 7.17 -7.20
N VAL A 79 10.92 5.98 -7.57
CA VAL A 79 10.97 4.78 -6.74
C VAL A 79 11.67 3.63 -7.47
N GLY A 80 12.67 3.05 -6.82
CA GLY A 80 13.27 1.78 -7.24
C GLY A 80 12.55 0.61 -6.58
N VAL A 81 12.22 -0.44 -7.33
CA VAL A 81 11.67 -1.70 -6.82
C VAL A 81 12.59 -2.84 -7.23
N ILE A 82 13.18 -3.52 -6.25
CA ILE A 82 14.12 -4.62 -6.50
C ILE A 82 13.40 -5.97 -6.39
N GLY A 83 13.48 -6.77 -7.45
CA GLY A 83 12.75 -8.02 -7.62
C GLY A 83 11.51 -7.80 -8.50
N ALA A 84 11.51 -8.37 -9.70
CA ALA A 84 10.41 -8.28 -10.67
C ALA A 84 9.39 -9.43 -10.53
N GLY A 85 9.36 -10.09 -9.37
CA GLY A 85 8.38 -11.12 -9.04
C GLY A 85 6.96 -10.57 -8.82
N ILE A 86 6.11 -11.40 -8.20
CA ILE A 86 4.70 -11.06 -7.94
C ILE A 86 4.57 -9.77 -7.11
N MET A 87 5.29 -9.69 -5.99
CA MET A 87 5.22 -8.54 -5.09
C MET A 87 5.80 -7.29 -5.74
N GLY A 88 7.02 -7.36 -6.29
CA GLY A 88 7.64 -6.18 -6.88
C GLY A 88 6.89 -5.63 -8.10
N SER A 89 6.31 -6.48 -8.95
CA SER A 89 5.44 -6.02 -10.04
C SER A 89 4.17 -5.35 -9.53
N GLY A 90 3.55 -5.89 -8.47
CA GLY A 90 2.39 -5.27 -7.83
C GLY A 90 2.71 -3.93 -7.17
N ILE A 91 3.85 -3.85 -6.48
CA ILE A 91 4.37 -2.61 -5.88
C ILE A 91 4.63 -1.59 -6.98
N ALA A 92 5.36 -1.94 -8.04
CA ALA A 92 5.60 -1.07 -9.20
C ALA A 92 4.29 -0.56 -9.82
N GLY A 93 3.31 -1.44 -10.01
CA GLY A 93 1.98 -1.08 -10.53
C GLY A 93 1.22 -0.10 -9.64
N ALA A 94 1.30 -0.26 -8.30
CA ALA A 94 0.69 0.67 -7.35
C ALA A 94 1.30 2.09 -7.45
N HIS A 95 2.61 2.18 -7.69
CA HIS A 95 3.32 3.44 -7.86
C HIS A 95 3.02 4.11 -9.20
N LEU A 96 3.03 3.33 -10.30
CA LEU A 96 2.71 3.85 -11.64
C LEU A 96 1.28 4.40 -11.74
N LYS A 97 0.29 3.79 -11.07
CA LYS A 97 -1.09 4.31 -10.97
C LYS A 97 -1.17 5.70 -10.35
N ARG A 98 -0.12 6.15 -9.64
CA ARG A 98 0.02 7.51 -9.10
C ARG A 98 0.98 8.39 -9.89
N LYS A 99 1.39 7.98 -11.09
CA LYS A 99 2.30 8.69 -12.00
C LYS A 99 3.65 9.00 -11.35
N LEU A 100 4.12 8.08 -10.51
CA LEU A 100 5.49 8.11 -10.00
C LEU A 100 6.41 7.49 -11.05
N ASN A 101 7.65 7.98 -11.12
CA ASN A 101 8.68 7.32 -11.92
C ASN A 101 9.13 6.07 -11.19
N VAL A 102 9.10 4.93 -11.86
CA VAL A 102 9.39 3.62 -11.26
C VAL A 102 10.54 2.97 -12.03
N PHE A 103 11.55 2.55 -11.30
CA PHE A 103 12.59 1.66 -11.78
C PHE A 103 12.30 0.27 -11.25
N LEU A 104 11.95 -0.67 -12.13
CA LEU A 104 11.84 -2.08 -11.79
C LEU A 104 13.18 -2.77 -12.09
N SER A 105 13.76 -3.43 -11.09
CA SER A 105 15.05 -4.08 -11.24
C SER A 105 14.97 -5.57 -10.91
N ASP A 106 15.66 -6.41 -11.68
CA ASP A 106 15.86 -7.82 -11.37
C ASP A 106 17.15 -8.32 -12.01
N ALA A 107 17.82 -9.27 -11.36
CA ALA A 107 19.02 -9.89 -11.90
C ALA A 107 18.71 -10.84 -13.08
N SER A 108 17.49 -11.39 -13.12
CA SER A 108 17.01 -12.24 -14.21
C SER A 108 16.30 -11.39 -15.27
N ALA A 109 16.87 -11.32 -16.47
CA ALA A 109 16.23 -10.65 -17.61
C ALA A 109 14.84 -11.23 -17.94
N GLU A 110 14.65 -12.53 -17.74
CA GLU A 110 13.38 -13.20 -17.95
C GLU A 110 12.34 -12.78 -16.89
N ALA A 111 12.73 -12.74 -15.61
CA ALA A 111 11.87 -12.25 -14.54
C ALA A 111 11.53 -10.77 -14.74
N LEU A 112 12.52 -9.96 -15.12
CA LEU A 112 12.33 -8.54 -15.43
C LEU A 112 11.32 -8.34 -16.56
N GLY A 113 11.47 -9.07 -17.68
CA GLY A 113 10.55 -9.00 -18.80
C GLY A 113 9.12 -9.41 -18.43
N ARG A 114 8.95 -10.46 -17.61
CA ARG A 114 7.63 -10.83 -17.07
C ARG A 114 7.06 -9.75 -16.15
N GLY A 115 7.88 -9.18 -15.27
CA GLY A 115 7.43 -8.18 -14.31
C GLY A 115 7.03 -6.87 -14.97
N VAL A 116 7.78 -6.41 -15.97
CA VAL A 116 7.41 -5.24 -16.79
C VAL A 116 6.06 -5.47 -17.46
N ARG A 117 5.89 -6.61 -18.15
CA ARG A 117 4.62 -6.96 -18.81
C ARG A 117 3.47 -7.00 -17.82
N GLY A 118 3.61 -7.75 -16.72
CA GLY A 118 2.56 -7.88 -15.71
C GLY A 118 2.20 -6.55 -15.04
N THR A 119 3.19 -5.70 -14.81
CA THR A 119 2.98 -4.33 -14.28
C THR A 119 2.15 -3.49 -15.26
N LEU A 120 2.54 -3.46 -16.54
CA LEU A 120 1.84 -2.68 -17.57
C LEU A 120 0.42 -3.20 -17.83
N GLU A 121 0.24 -4.53 -17.89
CA GLU A 121 -1.08 -5.14 -17.99
C GLU A 121 -1.99 -4.76 -16.82
N GLU A 122 -1.45 -4.74 -15.60
CA GLU A 122 -2.23 -4.39 -14.40
C GLU A 122 -2.68 -2.93 -14.41
N VAL A 123 -1.80 -1.99 -14.77
CA VAL A 123 -2.15 -0.56 -14.80
C VAL A 123 -3.06 -0.21 -15.97
N ALA A 124 -2.98 -0.97 -17.07
CA ALA A 124 -3.84 -0.81 -18.22
C ALA A 124 -5.21 -1.48 -18.09
N PHE A 125 -5.37 -2.43 -17.17
CA PHE A 125 -6.59 -3.21 -17.05
C PHE A 125 -7.82 -2.34 -16.80
N ASP A 126 -8.84 -2.50 -17.66
CA ASP A 126 -10.14 -1.87 -17.50
C ASP A 126 -11.18 -2.87 -17.01
N ARG A 127 -11.89 -2.52 -15.93
CA ARG A 127 -12.86 -3.42 -15.29
C ARG A 127 -14.16 -3.55 -16.08
N VAL A 128 -14.50 -2.56 -16.90
CA VAL A 128 -15.73 -2.53 -17.70
C VAL A 128 -15.54 -3.38 -18.95
N SER A 129 -14.46 -3.14 -19.71
CA SER A 129 -14.17 -3.93 -20.92
C SER A 129 -13.54 -5.29 -20.61
N LYS A 130 -13.02 -5.48 -19.40
CA LYS A 130 -12.22 -6.66 -18.99
C LYS A 130 -11.00 -6.90 -19.88
N SER A 131 -10.45 -5.82 -20.45
CA SER A 131 -9.29 -5.86 -21.35
C SER A 131 -8.31 -4.73 -21.01
N ALA A 132 -7.12 -4.77 -21.60
CA ALA A 132 -6.17 -3.67 -21.49
C ALA A 132 -6.65 -2.44 -22.28
N ASP A 133 -6.57 -1.28 -21.66
CA ASP A 133 -6.81 0.02 -22.29
C ASP A 133 -5.49 0.59 -22.82
N SER A 134 -5.38 0.73 -24.14
CA SER A 134 -4.19 1.25 -24.81
C SER A 134 -3.87 2.69 -24.42
N LYS A 135 -4.88 3.51 -24.06
CA LYS A 135 -4.64 4.89 -23.59
C LYS A 135 -3.92 4.90 -22.24
N LYS A 136 -4.32 4.01 -21.32
CA LYS A 136 -3.64 3.83 -20.03
C LYS A 136 -2.22 3.33 -20.21
N LEU A 137 -1.97 2.42 -21.16
CA LEU A 137 -0.61 1.99 -21.49
C LEU A 137 0.26 3.16 -21.93
N LEU A 138 -0.22 3.98 -22.86
CA LEU A 138 0.50 5.16 -23.34
C LEU A 138 0.73 6.19 -22.23
N GLU A 139 -0.18 6.28 -21.26
CA GLU A 139 -0.06 7.16 -20.10
C GLU A 139 0.98 6.67 -19.09
N PHE A 140 1.02 5.37 -18.78
CA PHE A 140 1.87 4.83 -17.69
C PHE A 140 3.23 4.31 -18.15
N ALA A 141 3.35 3.81 -19.39
CA ALA A 141 4.60 3.23 -19.88
C ALA A 141 5.81 4.18 -19.79
N PRO A 142 5.70 5.50 -20.08
CA PRO A 142 6.84 6.42 -19.94
C PRO A 142 7.39 6.56 -18.53
N HIS A 143 6.60 6.22 -17.51
CA HIS A 143 6.99 6.29 -16.11
C HIS A 143 7.67 5.00 -15.61
N LEU A 144 7.66 3.91 -16.38
CA LEU A 144 8.30 2.65 -16.01
C LEU A 144 9.61 2.47 -16.76
N LYS A 145 10.70 2.38 -16.01
CA LYS A 145 12.01 1.95 -16.51
C LYS A 145 12.35 0.59 -15.94
N SER A 146 12.93 -0.28 -16.75
CA SER A 146 13.45 -1.57 -16.31
C SER A 146 14.96 -1.59 -16.44
N THR A 147 15.66 -2.10 -15.44
CA THR A 147 17.12 -2.21 -15.46
C THR A 147 17.58 -3.49 -14.75
N SER A 148 18.77 -3.98 -15.10
CA SER A 148 19.49 -4.99 -14.32
C SER A 148 20.71 -4.39 -13.61
N ASP A 149 20.98 -3.10 -13.81
CA ASP A 149 22.09 -2.37 -13.21
C ASP A 149 21.57 -1.53 -12.03
N LEU A 150 22.02 -1.89 -10.82
CA LEU A 150 21.65 -1.17 -9.61
C LEU A 150 22.16 0.27 -9.60
N ALA A 151 23.23 0.59 -10.36
CA ALA A 151 23.77 1.95 -10.46
C ALA A 151 22.75 2.95 -11.03
N GLU A 152 21.84 2.48 -11.90
CA GLU A 152 20.77 3.33 -12.45
C GLU A 152 19.74 3.79 -11.41
N LEU A 153 19.76 3.21 -10.22
CA LEU A 153 18.88 3.58 -9.11
C LEU A 153 19.42 4.74 -8.29
N ALA A 154 20.63 5.23 -8.55
CA ALA A 154 21.31 6.27 -7.77
C ALA A 154 20.41 7.47 -7.46
N ASP A 155 19.55 7.85 -8.41
CA ASP A 155 18.65 9.01 -8.29
C ASP A 155 17.25 8.71 -7.72
N CYS A 156 16.99 7.49 -7.24
CA CYS A 156 15.72 7.16 -6.59
C CYS A 156 15.61 7.82 -5.22
N ASP A 157 14.42 8.33 -4.88
CA ASP A 157 14.13 8.90 -3.56
C ASP A 157 13.84 7.80 -2.54
N LEU A 158 13.26 6.69 -3.01
CA LEU A 158 12.91 5.51 -2.24
C LEU A 158 13.28 4.26 -3.04
N VAL A 159 13.94 3.29 -2.41
CA VAL A 159 14.16 1.96 -2.98
C VAL A 159 13.51 0.91 -2.08
N ILE A 160 12.61 0.11 -2.67
CA ILE A 160 11.86 -0.96 -1.99
C ILE A 160 12.39 -2.31 -2.47
N GLU A 161 12.94 -3.07 -1.55
CA GLU A 161 13.40 -4.44 -1.79
C GLU A 161 12.23 -5.43 -1.67
N ALA A 162 12.04 -6.26 -2.69
CA ALA A 162 11.03 -7.31 -2.79
C ALA A 162 11.60 -8.59 -3.46
N VAL A 163 12.85 -8.92 -3.13
CA VAL A 163 13.54 -10.15 -3.53
C VAL A 163 13.22 -11.32 -2.61
N ILE A 164 13.82 -12.48 -2.89
CA ILE A 164 13.63 -13.70 -2.10
C ILE A 164 13.92 -13.48 -0.61
N GLU A 165 13.15 -14.18 0.23
CA GLU A 165 13.22 -14.06 1.69
C GLU A 165 14.45 -14.81 2.26
N LYS A 166 15.64 -14.30 1.95
CA LYS A 166 16.93 -14.79 2.46
C LYS A 166 17.73 -13.63 3.04
N LYS A 167 18.06 -13.72 4.33
CA LYS A 167 18.79 -12.67 5.07
C LYS A 167 20.08 -12.27 4.36
N ASP A 168 20.96 -13.22 4.06
CA ASP A 168 22.27 -12.92 3.47
C ASP A 168 22.16 -12.20 2.12
N VAL A 169 21.17 -12.58 1.30
CA VAL A 169 20.91 -11.94 0.00
C VAL A 169 20.47 -10.50 0.19
N LYS A 170 19.52 -10.25 1.10
CA LYS A 170 19.04 -8.90 1.40
C LYS A 170 20.12 -8.02 2.03
N THR A 171 20.91 -8.55 2.97
CA THR A 171 22.02 -7.82 3.61
C THR A 171 23.07 -7.40 2.58
N GLN A 172 23.48 -8.29 1.68
CA GLN A 172 24.42 -7.95 0.59
C GLN A 172 23.84 -6.89 -0.35
N LEU A 173 22.57 -7.04 -0.73
CA LEU A 173 21.87 -6.07 -1.59
C LEU A 173 21.82 -4.68 -0.94
N PHE A 174 21.45 -4.59 0.34
CA PHE A 174 21.36 -3.30 1.03
C PHE A 174 22.72 -2.62 1.18
N ALA A 175 23.80 -3.37 1.42
CA ALA A 175 25.15 -2.81 1.44
C ALA A 175 25.56 -2.22 0.07
N GLN A 176 25.21 -2.91 -1.02
CA GLN A 176 25.47 -2.41 -2.38
C GLN A 176 24.63 -1.16 -2.67
N LEU A 177 23.33 -1.19 -2.41
CA LEU A 177 22.43 -0.06 -2.62
C LEU A 177 22.87 1.17 -1.82
N GLU A 178 23.27 1.00 -0.55
CA GLU A 178 23.73 2.10 0.28
C GLU A 178 24.94 2.84 -0.31
N SER A 179 25.83 2.13 -1.02
CA SER A 179 26.99 2.74 -1.68
C SER A 179 26.67 3.49 -2.98
N ILE A 180 25.52 3.21 -3.59
CA ILE A 180 25.10 3.75 -4.89
C ILE A 180 24.14 4.93 -4.71
N LEU A 181 23.19 4.78 -3.78
CA LEU A 181 22.12 5.74 -3.57
C LEU A 181 22.64 7.02 -2.90
N ARG A 182 21.98 8.14 -3.21
CA ARG A 182 22.20 9.40 -2.50
C ARG A 182 22.02 9.21 -0.98
N PRO A 183 22.73 10.01 -0.15
CA PRO A 183 22.65 9.89 1.31
C PRO A 183 21.25 10.12 1.90
N ASP A 184 20.39 10.84 1.19
CA ASP A 184 19.03 11.19 1.58
C ASP A 184 17.96 10.20 1.07
N ALA A 185 18.33 9.26 0.19
CA ALA A 185 17.41 8.25 -0.31
C ALA A 185 17.00 7.27 0.80
N ILE A 186 15.72 6.89 0.83
CA ILE A 186 15.20 5.92 1.78
C ILE A 186 15.38 4.51 1.23
N LEU A 187 15.87 3.62 2.09
CA LEU A 187 15.91 2.19 1.85
C LEU A 187 14.74 1.54 2.59
N ALA A 188 13.99 0.69 1.89
CA ALA A 188 12.88 -0.04 2.46
C ALA A 188 12.93 -1.52 2.07
N THR A 189 12.44 -2.38 2.96
CA THR A 189 12.23 -3.80 2.67
C THR A 189 10.75 -4.16 2.76
N ASN A 190 10.28 -5.01 1.84
CA ASN A 190 8.98 -5.67 1.88
C ASN A 190 9.04 -7.03 2.62
N THR A 191 10.09 -7.31 3.39
CA THR A 191 10.19 -8.54 4.18
C THR A 191 8.99 -8.70 5.12
N SER A 192 8.57 -9.94 5.33
CA SER A 192 7.48 -10.28 6.26
C SER A 192 8.00 -11.00 7.51
N THR A 193 9.24 -11.51 7.47
CA THR A 193 9.75 -12.42 8.52
C THR A 193 11.10 -12.03 9.09
N ILE A 194 11.89 -11.23 8.37
CA ILE A 194 13.23 -10.86 8.81
C ILE A 194 13.14 -9.53 9.55
N PRO A 195 13.57 -9.45 10.82
CA PRO A 195 13.56 -8.20 11.57
C PRO A 195 14.35 -7.09 10.87
N ILE A 196 13.80 -5.88 10.89
CA ILE A 196 14.44 -4.67 10.34
C ILE A 196 15.78 -4.43 11.04
N THR A 197 15.86 -4.70 12.34
CA THR A 197 17.12 -4.60 13.11
C THR A 197 18.20 -5.50 12.53
N GLU A 198 17.86 -6.71 12.08
CA GLU A 198 18.84 -7.66 11.53
C GLU A 198 19.33 -7.24 10.15
N LEU A 199 18.48 -6.65 9.32
CA LEU A 199 18.84 -6.15 8.00
C LEU A 199 19.58 -4.80 8.06
N ALA A 200 19.31 -4.00 9.08
CA ALA A 200 19.99 -2.74 9.33
C ALA A 200 21.46 -2.92 9.76
N LYS A 201 21.82 -4.10 10.30
CA LYS A 201 23.19 -4.41 10.73
C LYS A 201 24.15 -4.31 9.54
N GLY A 202 25.13 -3.43 9.67
CA GLY A 202 26.15 -3.20 8.65
C GLY A 202 25.86 -2.04 7.71
N LEU A 203 24.67 -1.42 7.79
CA LEU A 203 24.42 -0.14 7.15
C LEU A 203 25.20 0.97 7.85
N LYS A 204 25.80 1.87 7.06
CA LYS A 204 26.48 3.09 7.51
C LYS A 204 25.49 4.14 7.98
N HIS A 205 24.30 4.18 7.36
CA HIS A 205 23.24 5.15 7.62
C HIS A 205 21.90 4.45 7.90
N PRO A 206 21.78 3.65 8.98
CA PRO A 206 20.57 2.89 9.29
C PRO A 206 19.34 3.78 9.58
N GLY A 207 19.56 5.07 9.87
CA GLY A 207 18.51 6.07 10.04
C GLY A 207 17.59 6.25 8.83
N ARG A 208 18.03 5.89 7.63
CA ARG A 208 17.22 5.96 6.39
C ARG A 208 16.63 4.62 5.95
N PHE A 209 16.71 3.60 6.80
CA PHE A 209 16.23 2.25 6.52
C PHE A 209 14.97 1.93 7.33
N CYS A 210 13.95 1.34 6.69
CA CYS A 210 12.70 0.94 7.34
C CYS A 210 12.06 -0.29 6.66
N GLY A 211 11.00 -0.84 7.25
CA GLY A 211 10.10 -1.77 6.57
C GLY A 211 8.96 -1.01 5.89
N ILE A 212 8.61 -1.40 4.66
CA ILE A 212 7.34 -1.04 4.01
C ILE A 212 6.74 -2.33 3.47
N HIS A 213 5.95 -2.99 4.31
CA HIS A 213 5.40 -4.31 4.05
C HIS A 213 4.00 -4.19 3.41
N TYR A 214 3.96 -4.54 2.13
CA TYR A 214 2.74 -4.64 1.34
C TYR A 214 2.18 -6.05 1.40
N PHE A 215 0.84 -6.17 1.37
CA PHE A 215 0.14 -7.45 1.39
C PHE A 215 -0.22 -7.93 -0.01
N ASN A 216 -0.09 -9.23 -0.26
CA ASN A 216 -0.50 -9.86 -1.51
C ASN A 216 -2.03 -10.07 -1.55
N PRO A 217 -2.74 -9.72 -2.64
CA PRO A 217 -2.27 -8.98 -3.81
C PRO A 217 -2.30 -7.46 -3.63
N VAL A 218 -1.18 -6.81 -3.95
CA VAL A 218 -0.93 -5.37 -3.71
C VAL A 218 -2.02 -4.48 -4.29
N ARG A 219 -2.59 -4.86 -5.45
CA ARG A 219 -3.67 -4.11 -6.12
C ARG A 219 -5.02 -4.12 -5.41
N ARG A 220 -5.22 -5.01 -4.43
CA ARG A 220 -6.48 -5.16 -3.68
C ARG A 220 -6.32 -4.81 -2.21
N MET A 221 -5.15 -5.05 -1.65
CA MET A 221 -4.88 -4.80 -0.25
C MET A 221 -4.60 -3.31 -0.05
N MET A 222 -5.25 -2.73 0.96
CA MET A 222 -5.11 -1.31 1.27
C MET A 222 -4.20 -1.06 2.46
N LEU A 223 -4.03 -2.04 3.35
CA LEU A 223 -3.14 -1.95 4.49
C LEU A 223 -1.69 -2.09 4.02
N VAL A 224 -0.81 -1.25 4.57
CA VAL A 224 0.63 -1.35 4.44
C VAL A 224 1.24 -1.11 5.81
N GLU A 225 2.16 -1.96 6.22
CA GLU A 225 2.86 -1.79 7.49
C GLU A 225 4.17 -1.04 7.27
N VAL A 226 4.37 0.04 8.02
CA VAL A 226 5.60 0.82 8.04
C VAL A 226 6.35 0.45 9.31
N ILE A 227 7.36 -0.40 9.19
CA ILE A 227 8.07 -0.97 10.34
C ILE A 227 9.27 -0.11 10.68
N ARG A 228 9.30 0.37 11.93
CA ARG A 228 10.36 1.18 12.50
C ARG A 228 11.42 0.28 13.12
N GLY A 229 12.64 0.36 12.60
CA GLY A 229 13.81 -0.21 13.25
C GLY A 229 14.31 0.70 14.39
N PRO A 230 15.12 0.17 15.34
CA PRO A 230 15.60 0.94 16.49
C PRO A 230 16.40 2.19 16.14
N GLN A 231 17.05 2.20 14.98
CA GLN A 231 17.86 3.32 14.49
C GLN A 231 17.14 4.13 13.41
N THR A 232 15.97 3.69 12.94
CA THR A 232 15.22 4.38 11.88
C THR A 232 14.82 5.77 12.35
N SER A 233 15.08 6.78 11.52
CA SER A 233 14.77 8.16 11.85
C SER A 233 13.26 8.45 11.75
N GLU A 234 12.81 9.39 12.56
CA GLU A 234 11.46 9.93 12.51
C GLU A 234 11.08 10.48 11.13
N SER A 235 12.02 11.13 10.44
CA SER A 235 11.81 11.69 9.11
C SER A 235 11.63 10.59 8.06
N THR A 236 12.32 9.46 8.19
CA THR A 236 12.13 8.29 7.32
C THR A 236 10.74 7.68 7.50
N ILE A 237 10.27 7.52 8.73
CA ILE A 237 8.91 7.01 8.98
C ILE A 237 7.86 7.99 8.46
N ALA A 238 8.01 9.29 8.70
CA ALA A 238 7.10 10.31 8.19
C ALA A 238 7.02 10.28 6.65
N ALA A 239 8.16 10.17 5.97
CA ALA A 239 8.24 10.07 4.52
C ALA A 239 7.58 8.79 4.00
N ALA A 240 7.84 7.63 4.61
CA ALA A 240 7.22 6.36 4.26
C ALA A 240 5.69 6.40 4.43
N VAL A 241 5.20 6.88 5.57
CA VAL A 241 3.76 7.02 5.87
C VAL A 241 3.07 7.96 4.88
N SER A 242 3.65 9.14 4.64
CA SER A 242 3.14 10.09 3.66
C SER A 242 3.11 9.49 2.24
N HIS A 243 4.15 8.75 1.88
CA HIS A 243 4.25 8.10 0.58
C HIS A 243 3.19 7.01 0.39
N VAL A 244 3.00 6.12 1.37
CA VAL A 244 1.94 5.10 1.34
C VAL A 244 0.56 5.73 1.21
N LYS A 245 0.30 6.84 1.92
CA LYS A 245 -0.96 7.59 1.77
C LYS A 245 -1.14 8.19 0.37
N LYS A 246 -0.07 8.67 -0.26
CA LYS A 246 -0.08 9.14 -1.64
C LYS A 246 -0.44 8.01 -2.62
N LEU A 247 -0.09 6.78 -2.30
CA LEU A 247 -0.57 5.58 -3.03
C LEU A 247 -2.07 5.33 -2.82
N GLY A 248 -2.71 6.02 -1.87
CA GLY A 248 -4.10 5.82 -1.48
C GLY A 248 -4.29 4.64 -0.54
N MET A 249 -3.21 4.17 0.09
CA MET A 249 -3.19 3.04 1.02
C MET A 249 -3.22 3.56 2.48
N PHE A 250 -3.48 2.65 3.43
CA PHE A 250 -3.55 2.91 4.86
C PHE A 250 -2.26 2.42 5.53
N PRO A 251 -1.31 3.31 5.83
CA PRO A 251 -0.11 2.93 6.57
C PRO A 251 -0.44 2.67 8.04
N VAL A 252 0.11 1.62 8.63
CA VAL A 252 0.14 1.41 10.09
C VAL A 252 1.60 1.34 10.51
N VAL A 253 1.99 2.18 11.47
CA VAL A 253 3.36 2.17 11.99
C VAL A 253 3.47 1.09 13.06
N GLY A 254 4.42 0.18 12.89
CA GLY A 254 4.77 -0.87 13.84
C GLY A 254 6.24 -0.79 14.26
N GLU A 255 6.56 -1.38 15.40
CA GLU A 255 7.94 -1.52 15.90
C GLU A 255 8.55 -2.86 15.50
N ASP A 256 9.88 -2.97 15.49
CA ASP A 256 10.64 -4.21 15.24
C ASP A 256 10.61 -5.23 16.46
N GLY A 257 10.94 -6.54 16.30
CA GLY A 257 10.25 -7.73 16.99
C GLY A 257 9.45 -8.85 16.16
N PRO A 258 10.00 -10.02 15.83
CA PRO A 258 9.53 -11.01 14.81
C PRO A 258 8.04 -11.06 14.38
N GLY A 259 7.79 -10.99 13.06
CA GLY A 259 6.48 -11.27 12.44
C GLY A 259 5.48 -10.11 12.41
N PHE A 260 5.97 -8.92 12.77
CA PHE A 260 5.42 -7.56 12.63
C PHE A 260 4.08 -7.39 11.96
#